data_AF-A0A932HAU3-F1
#
_entry.id   AF-A0A932HAU3-F1
#
_cell.length_a   1.000
_cell.length_b   1.000
_cell.length_c   1.000
_cell.angle_alpha   90.00
_cell.angle_beta   90.00
_cell.angle_gamma   90.00
#
_symmetry.space_group_name_H-M   'P 1'
#
loop_
_entity.id
_entity.type
_entity.pdbx_description
1 polymer ?
#
loop_
_entity_poly.entity_id
_entity_poly.type
_entity_poly.pdbx_seq_one_letter_code
_entity_poly.pdbx_strand_id
1 'polypeptide(L)' 'LSTNATYDAGDILLGSRVVSSLAPGAKSSGSTVVTVPFNTTAGTYYIVGKADAEEVVLETNEGNNAKFKKFKYKATTIY' A
#
# COMPACT_ATOMS: atom_id res chain seq x y z
N LEU A 1 5.69 -0.41 -1.99
CA LEU A 1 6.89 -0.42 -1.13
C LEU A 1 7.52 0.94 -1.27
N SER A 2 7.57 1.68 -0.17
CA SER A 2 8.03 3.06 -0.15
C SER A 2 9.24 3.23 0.75
N THR A 3 10.07 4.21 0.44
CA THR A 3 11.16 4.70 1.29
C THR A 3 10.69 5.83 2.22
N ASN A 4 9.46 6.33 2.04
CA ASN A 4 8.87 7.40 2.84
C ASN A 4 7.41 7.09 3.23
N ALA A 5 6.74 8.02 3.91
CA ALA A 5 5.39 7.83 4.45
C ALA A 5 4.25 8.34 3.54
N THR A 6 4.58 8.73 2.31
CA THR A 6 3.69 9.35 1.33
C THR A 6 3.51 8.38 0.15
N TYR A 7 2.30 8.35 -0.42
CA TYR A 7 2.07 7.65 -1.69
C TYR A 7 2.55 8.54 -2.84
N ASP A 8 3.57 8.11 -3.57
CA ASP A 8 4.13 8.88 -4.68
C ASP A 8 4.69 7.99 -5.81
N ALA A 9 5.11 8.60 -6.92
CA ALA A 9 5.61 7.89 -8.10
C ALA A 9 6.91 7.10 -7.88
N GLY A 10 7.60 7.31 -6.75
CA GLY A 10 8.76 6.52 -6.33
C GLY A 10 8.40 5.19 -5.67
N ASP A 11 7.12 4.93 -5.42
CA ASP A 11 6.66 3.71 -4.78
C ASP A 11 6.57 2.52 -5.75
N ILE A 12 6.98 1.35 -5.26
CA ILE A 12 6.84 0.09 -6.01
C ILE A 12 5.48 -0.55 -5.68
N LEU A 13 4.63 -0.80 -6.68
CA LEU A 13 3.38 -1.53 -6.47
C LEU A 13 3.66 -2.97 -6.01
N LEU A 14 3.10 -3.37 -4.87
CA LEU A 14 3.27 -4.72 -4.30
C LEU A 14 2.08 -5.64 -4.54
N GLY A 15 0.91 -5.07 -4.85
CA GLY A 15 -0.34 -5.78 -5.04
C GLY A 15 -1.53 -4.85 -4.86
N SER A 16 -2.72 -5.36 -5.17
CA SER A 16 -3.99 -4.66 -5.02
C SER A 16 -5.08 -5.64 -4.58
N ARG A 17 -6.22 -5.11 -4.13
CA ARG A 17 -7.42 -5.89 -3.84
C ARG A 17 -8.62 -5.14 -4.40
N VAL A 18 -9.43 -5.83 -5.20
CA VAL A 18 -10.71 -5.29 -5.67
C VAL A 18 -11.67 -5.21 -4.49
N VAL A 19 -12.34 -4.07 -4.36
CA VAL A 19 -13.41 -3.84 -3.39
C VAL A 19 -14.64 -3.39 -4.19
N SER A 20 -15.73 -4.15 -4.09
CA SER A 20 -17.01 -3.76 -4.70
C SER A 20 -17.57 -2.49 -4.06
N SER A 21 -18.56 -1.87 -4.70
CA SER A 21 -19.21 -0.67 -4.18
C SER A 21 -19.67 -0.86 -2.73
N LEU A 22 -19.42 0.16 -1.91
CA LEU A 22 -19.80 0.19 -0.51
C LEU A 22 -20.98 1.14 -0.33
N ALA A 23 -22.00 0.69 0.41
CA ALA A 23 -23.07 1.57 0.86
C ALA A 23 -22.52 2.62 1.86
N PRO A 24 -23.20 3.76 2.06
CA PRO A 24 -22.78 4.75 3.04
C PRO A 24 -22.58 4.14 4.44
N GLY A 25 -21.40 4.37 5.04
CA GLY A 25 -21.02 3.84 6.35
C GLY A 25 -20.55 2.38 6.37
N ALA A 26 -20.65 1.65 5.26
CA ALA A 26 -20.13 0.29 5.15
C ALA A 26 -18.59 0.27 5.11
N LYS A 27 -18.00 -0.89 5.44
CA LYS A 27 -16.55 -1.10 5.46
C LYS A 27 -16.21 -2.43 4.80
N SER A 28 -15.05 -2.48 4.12
CA SER A 28 -14.45 -3.73 3.62
C SER A 28 -13.15 -4.01 4.35
N SER A 29 -13.11 -5.07 5.16
CA SER A 29 -11.89 -5.55 5.82
C SER A 29 -11.38 -6.84 5.18
N GLY A 30 -10.07 -7.06 5.25
CA GLY A 30 -9.44 -8.25 4.70
C GLY A 30 -7.92 -8.09 4.64
N SER A 31 -7.22 -9.17 4.33
CA SER A 31 -5.76 -9.20 4.23
C SER A 31 -5.33 -9.56 2.81
N THR A 32 -4.25 -8.94 2.36
CA THR A 32 -3.59 -9.26 1.09
C THR A 32 -2.16 -9.65 1.40
N VAL A 33 -1.74 -10.83 0.95
CA VAL A 33 -0.34 -11.25 1.01
C VAL A 33 0.39 -10.57 -0.14
N VAL A 34 1.50 -9.91 0.18
CA VAL A 34 2.35 -9.25 -0.82
C VAL A 34 3.80 -9.70 -0.62
N THR A 35 4.57 -9.68 -1.71
CA THR A 35 5.97 -10.10 -1.70
C THR A 35 6.86 -8.87 -1.82
N VAL A 36 7.85 -8.74 -0.93
CA VAL A 36 8.89 -7.71 -1.07
C VAL A 36 9.81 -8.11 -2.23
N PRO A 37 10.13 -7.21 -3.19
CA PRO A 37 11.04 -7.51 -4.29
C PRO A 37 12.37 -8.07 -3.79
N PHE A 38 12.87 -9.13 -4.44
CA PHE A 38 14.05 -9.89 -3.98
C PHE A 38 15.31 -9.03 -3.83
N ASN A 39 15.50 -8.03 -4.71
CA ASN A 39 16.63 -7.11 -4.69
C ASN A 39 16.48 -5.96 -3.68
N THR A 40 15.45 -5.97 -2.83
CA THR A 40 15.30 -4.97 -1.77
C THR A 40 16.41 -5.16 -0.74
N THR A 41 17.23 -4.13 -0.52
CA THR A 41 18.29 -4.18 0.49
C THR A 41 17.71 -4.09 1.90
N ALA A 42 18.47 -4.53 2.91
CA ALA A 42 18.04 -4.35 4.29
C ALA A 42 17.89 -2.86 4.62
N GLY A 43 16.82 -2.49 5.33
CA GLY A 43 16.51 -1.08 5.54
C GLY A 43 15.18 -0.85 6.25
N THR A 44 14.82 0.43 6.39
CA THR A 44 13.49 0.83 6.86
C THR A 44 12.63 1.19 5.66
N TYR A 45 11.46 0.60 5.56
CA TYR A 45 10.52 0.82 4.47
C TYR A 45 9.11 1.05 5.03
N TYR A 46 8.21 1.42 4.12
CA TYR A 46 6.80 1.61 4.40
C TYR A 46 5.96 0.79 3.42
N ILE A 47 4.88 0.21 3.95
CA ILE A 47 3.75 -0.24 3.14
C ILE A 47 2.76 0.90 3.14
N VAL A 48 2.49 1.47 1.96
CA VAL A 48 1.47 2.50 1.75
C VAL A 48 0.31 1.83 1.01
N GLY A 49 -0.91 2.01 1.50
CA GLY A 49 -2.13 1.60 0.84
C GLY A 49 -2.98 2.83 0.55
N LYS A 50 -3.44 2.97 -0.70
CA LYS A 50 -4.37 4.02 -1.14
C LYS A 50 -5.66 3.35 -1.61
N ALA A 51 -6.80 3.74 -1.01
CA ALA A 51 -8.12 3.39 -1.53
C ALA A 51 -8.35 4.14 -2.85
N ASP A 52 -9.00 3.49 -3.81
CA ASP A 52 -9.25 4.04 -5.15
C ASP A 52 -8.02 4.74 -5.75
N ALA A 53 -6.90 4.01 -5.83
CA ALA A 53 -5.62 4.60 -6.23
C ALA A 53 -5.62 5.17 -7.66
N GLU A 54 -6.57 4.75 -8.49
CA GLU A 54 -6.81 5.21 -9.87
C GLU A 54 -7.77 6.42 -9.93
N GLU A 55 -8.30 6.87 -8.81
CA GLU A 55 -9.19 8.05 -8.68
C GLU A 55 -10.45 7.93 -9.57
N VAL A 56 -11.03 6.74 -9.61
CA VAL A 56 -12.21 6.40 -10.42
C VAL A 56 -13.50 6.84 -9.74
N VAL A 57 -13.54 6.81 -8.41
CA VAL A 57 -14.68 7.19 -7.58
C VAL A 57 -14.40 8.55 -6.97
N LEU A 58 -15.19 9.56 -7.35
CA LEU A 58 -15.08 10.86 -6.72
C LEU A 58 -15.56 10.79 -5.26
N GLU A 59 -14.64 11.04 -4.34
CA GLU A 59 -14.92 11.13 -2.92
C GLU A 59 -14.91 12.59 -2.44
N THR A 60 -15.51 12.86 -1.27
CA THR A 60 -15.53 14.22 -0.71
C THR A 60 -14.16 14.71 -0.25
N ASN A 61 -13.22 13.79 -0.03
CA ASN A 61 -11.85 14.09 0.36
C ASN A 61 -10.86 13.00 -0.08
N GLU A 62 -10.33 13.13 -1.29
CA GLU A 62 -9.28 12.23 -1.81
C GLU A 62 -8.00 12.21 -0.96
N GLY A 63 -7.75 13.26 -0.17
CA GLY A 63 -6.55 13.39 0.64
C GLY A 63 -6.48 12.42 1.82
N ASN A 64 -7.57 11.74 2.17
CA ASN A 64 -7.59 10.81 3.30
C ASN A 64 -7.49 9.32 2.90
N ASN A 65 -7.38 9.03 1.59
CA ASN A 65 -7.41 7.68 1.05
C ASN A 65 -6.12 6.89 1.23
N ALA A 66 -5.02 7.56 1.59
CA ALA A 66 -3.73 6.92 1.85
C ALA A 66 -3.48 6.68 3.35
N LYS A 67 -3.01 5.48 3.69
CA LYS A 67 -2.45 5.12 5.01
C LYS A 67 -1.14 4.37 4.82
N PHE A 68 -0.25 4.47 5.79
CA PHE A 68 1.05 3.79 5.75
C PHE A 68 1.37 3.02 7.03
N LYS A 69 2.27 2.05 6.91
CA LYS A 69 2.90 1.34 8.02
C LYS A 69 4.40 1.21 7.80
N LYS A 70 5.18 1.73 8.74
CA LYS A 70 6.65 1.58 8.79
C LYS A 70 7.04 0.19 9.29
N PHE A 71 8.07 -0.40 8.69
CA PHE A 71 8.69 -1.65 9.14
C PHE A 71 10.19 -1.67 8.82
N LYS A 72 10.92 -2.58 9.48
CA LYS A 72 12.32 -2.89 9.15
C LYS A 72 12.35 -4.15 8.30
N TYR A 73 12.92 -4.05 7.11
CA TYR A 73 13.19 -5.19 6.25
C TYR A 73 14.61 -5.70 6.48
N LYS A 74 14.76 -7.02 6.54
CA LYS A 74 16.05 -7.69 6.52
C LYS A 74 16.10 -8.49 5.22
N ALA A 75 17.09 -8.21 4.39
CA ALA A 75 17.34 -9.05 3.22
C ALA A 75 17.70 -10.47 3.70
N THR A 76 17.10 -11.47 3.08
CA THR A 76 17.48 -12.86 3.29
C THR A 76 18.57 -13.20 2.29
N THR A 77 19.78 -13.48 2.77
CA THR A 77 20.83 -14.05 1.92
C THR A 77 20.47 -15.52 1.68
N ILE A 78 20.13 -15.88 0.45
CA ILE A 78 20.02 -17.27 0.03
C ILE A 78 21.41 -17.66 -0.48
N TYR A 79 22.06 -18.60 0.19
CA TYR A 79 23.34 -19.21 -0.23
C TYR A 79 23.10 -20.30 -1.27
#